data_AF-A0A4R5CF43-F1
#
_entry.id   AF-A0A4R5CF43-F1
#
_cell.length_a   1.000
_cell.length_b   1.000
_cell.length_c   1.000
_cell.angle_alpha   90.00
_cell.angle_beta   90.00
_cell.angle_gamma   90.00
#
_symmetry.space_group_name_H-M   'P 1'
#
loop_
_entity.id
_entity.type
_entity.pdbx_description
1 polymer ?
#
loop_
_entity_poly.entity_id
_entity_poly.type
_entity_poly.pdbx_seq_one_letter_code
_entity_poly.pdbx_strand_id
1 'polypeptide(L)'
;MFYFLTNDFELTIKEVADYYKRRWDIEVFFRFIKQELNVRYLVSLRKNGIEVMIYMTLNVVMFALIYKKANNPGYKKAKRRFDLEIRNLLLE
;
A
#
# COMPACT_ATOMS: atom_id res chain seq x y z
N MET A 1 -20.21 -17.47 -14.95
CA MET A 1 -19.30 -17.51 -16.11
C MET A 1 -18.46 -16.23 -16.06
N PHE A 2 -17.13 -16.33 -16.05
CA PHE A 2 -16.23 -15.18 -16.10
C PHE A 2 -15.53 -15.16 -17.46
N TYR A 3 -15.40 -13.98 -18.07
CA TYR A 3 -14.70 -13.78 -19.33
C TYR A 3 -13.54 -12.83 -19.10
N PHE A 4 -12.35 -13.22 -19.54
CA PHE A 4 -11.13 -12.43 -19.41
C PHE A 4 -10.61 -12.09 -20.81
N LEU A 5 -10.22 -10.83 -21.01
CA LEU A 5 -9.56 -10.35 -22.22
C LEU A 5 -8.17 -9.88 -21.82
N THR A 6 -7.18 -10.28 -22.61
CA THR A 6 -5.77 -9.88 -22.44
C THR A 6 -5.17 -9.58 -23.80
N ASN A 7 -4.25 -8.62 -23.84
CA ASN A 7 -3.40 -8.34 -24.99
C ASN A 7 -2.10 -9.16 -24.98
N ASP A 8 -1.89 -9.96 -23.93
CA ASP A 8 -0.77 -10.87 -23.77
C ASP A 8 -1.18 -12.27 -24.25
N PHE A 9 -0.57 -12.71 -25.35
CA PHE A 9 -0.86 -14.00 -26.01
C PHE A 9 0.09 -15.12 -25.59
N GLU A 10 1.12 -14.82 -24.79
CA GLU A 10 2.08 -15.83 -24.29
C GLU A 10 1.55 -16.52 -23.03
N LEU A 11 0.72 -15.82 -22.27
CA LEU A 11 0.14 -16.35 -21.04
C LEU A 11 -0.91 -17.44 -21.28
N THR A 12 -0.87 -18.47 -20.46
CA THR A 12 -1.94 -19.47 -20.40
C THR A 12 -3.22 -18.88 -19.80
N ILE A 13 -4.37 -19.46 -20.13
CA ILE A 13 -5.68 -19.07 -19.58
C ILE A 13 -5.66 -19.05 -18.03
N LYS A 14 -4.95 -20.01 -17.43
CA LYS A 14 -4.82 -20.10 -15.97
C LYS A 14 -4.02 -18.92 -15.40
N GLU A 15 -2.92 -18.55 -16.03
CA GLU A 15 -2.11 -17.40 -15.59
C GLU A 15 -2.89 -16.09 -15.70
N VAL A 16 -3.64 -15.89 -16.78
CA VAL A 16 -4.51 -14.72 -16.94
C VAL A 16 -5.53 -14.64 -15.80
N ALA A 17 -6.17 -15.76 -15.46
CA ALA A 17 -7.12 -15.81 -14.36
C ALA A 17 -6.45 -15.57 -12.99
N ASP A 18 -5.27 -16.15 -12.76
CA ASP A 18 -4.50 -15.97 -11.53
C ASP A 18 -4.00 -14.53 -11.36
N TYR A 19 -3.59 -13.88 -12.45
CA TYR A 19 -3.22 -12.46 -12.44
C TYR A 19 -4.43 -11.57 -12.17
N TYR A 20 -5.57 -11.84 -12.81
CA TYR A 20 -6.79 -11.09 -12.54
C TYR A 20 -7.25 -11.25 -11.08
N LYS A 21 -7.03 -12.41 -10.47
CA LYS A 21 -7.30 -12.62 -9.03
C LYS A 21 -6.50 -11.67 -8.14
N ARG A 22 -5.29 -11.26 -8.54
CA ARG A 22 -4.48 -10.28 -7.82
C ARG A 22 -5.02 -8.85 -7.89
N ARG A 23 -6.04 -8.58 -8.73
CA ARG A 23 -6.74 -7.28 -8.75
C ARG A 23 -7.24 -6.86 -7.36
N TRP A 24 -7.68 -7.81 -6.53
CA TRP A 24 -8.14 -7.53 -5.17
C TRP A 24 -7.04 -6.97 -4.25
N ASP A 25 -5.76 -7.22 -4.55
CA ASP A 25 -4.64 -6.70 -3.76
C ASP A 25 -4.63 -5.16 -3.75
N ILE A 26 -5.05 -4.51 -4.85
CA ILE A 26 -5.12 -3.05 -4.93
C ILE A 26 -6.19 -2.48 -3.98
N GLU A 27 -7.29 -3.21 -3.77
CA GLU A 27 -8.36 -2.79 -2.87
C GLU A 27 -7.91 -2.90 -1.40
N VAL A 28 -7.16 -3.95 -1.06
CA VAL A 28 -6.53 -4.10 0.25
C VAL A 28 -5.49 -3.00 0.47
N PHE A 29 -4.70 -2.66 -0.54
CA PHE A 29 -3.74 -1.56 -0.51
C PHE A 29 -4.41 -0.21 -0.25
N PHE A 30 -5.47 0.13 -1.00
CA PHE A 30 -6.20 1.37 -0.77
C PHE A 30 -6.90 1.40 0.58
N ARG A 31 -7.41 0.25 1.07
CA ARG A 31 -7.96 0.14 2.42
C ARG A 31 -6.89 0.45 3.46
N PHE A 32 -5.68 -0.11 3.31
CA PHE A 32 -4.55 0.17 4.20
C PHE A 32 -4.21 1.66 4.24
N ILE A 33 -4.08 2.33 3.08
CA ILE A 33 -3.79 3.76 3.02
C ILE A 33 -4.87 4.58 3.74
N LYS A 34 -6.14 4.37 3.39
CA LYS A 34 -7.26 5.17 3.91
C LYS A 34 -7.58 4.94 5.39
N GLN A 35 -7.31 3.73 5.91
CA GLN A 35 -7.63 3.38 7.30
C GLN A 35 -6.43 3.53 8.22
N GLU A 36 -5.25 3.09 7.80
CA GLU A 36 -4.10 2.98 8.69
C GLU A 36 -3.20 4.22 8.63
N LEU A 37 -3.12 4.94 7.50
CA LEU A 37 -2.25 6.12 7.39
C LEU A 37 -2.96 7.46 7.63
N ASN A 38 -4.20 7.41 8.09
CA ASN A 38 -4.99 8.57 8.53
C ASN A 38 -5.07 9.73 7.50
N VAL A 39 -5.02 9.41 6.20
CA VAL A 39 -5.12 10.35 5.06
C VAL A 39 -6.48 11.09 5.01
N ARG A 40 -7.38 10.81 5.95
CA ARG A 40 -8.70 11.45 6.04
C ARG A 40 -8.64 12.87 6.60
N TYR A 41 -7.60 13.21 7.36
CA TYR A 41 -7.43 14.52 7.96
C TYR A 41 -6.27 15.25 7.28
N LEU A 42 -6.61 16.04 6.27
CA LEU A 42 -5.64 16.87 5.56
C LEU A 42 -5.28 18.07 6.45
N VAL A 43 -3.99 18.29 6.68
CA VAL A 43 -3.43 19.42 7.44
C VAL A 43 -3.59 20.73 6.65
N SER A 44 -3.70 20.65 5.32
CA SER A 44 -3.91 21.80 4.44
C SER A 44 -4.97 21.50 3.40
N LEU A 45 -5.83 22.48 3.12
CA LEU A 45 -6.88 22.43 2.09
C LEU A 45 -6.47 23.13 0.79
N ARG A 46 -5.26 23.70 0.72
CA ARG A 46 -4.72 24.28 -0.51
C ARG A 46 -4.20 23.15 -1.41
N LYS A 47 -4.40 23.25 -2.72
CA LYS A 47 -3.96 22.26 -3.73
C LYS A 47 -2.54 21.75 -3.47
N ASN A 48 -1.56 22.65 -3.37
CA ASN A 48 -0.16 22.27 -3.14
C ASN A 48 0.05 21.55 -1.80
N GLY A 49 -0.69 21.95 -0.76
CA GLY A 49 -0.63 21.29 0.54
C GLY A 49 -1.17 19.87 0.48
N ILE A 50 -2.27 19.67 -0.25
CA ILE A 50 -2.85 18.34 -0.50
C ILE A 50 -1.87 17.47 -1.29
N GLU A 51 -1.28 18.01 -2.36
CA GLU A 51 -0.30 17.29 -3.18
C GLU A 51 0.90 16.84 -2.35
N VAL A 52 1.53 17.75 -1.59
CA VAL A 52 2.67 17.42 -0.71
C VAL A 52 2.28 16.36 0.30
N MET A 53 1.11 16.45 0.93
CA MET A 53 0.65 15.45 1.89
C MET A 53 0.45 14.06 1.25
N ILE A 54 -0.10 14.00 0.04
CA ILE A 54 -0.25 12.75 -0.69
C ILE A 54 1.13 12.15 -1.01
N TYR A 55 2.06 12.95 -1.53
CA TYR A 55 3.42 12.48 -1.82
C TYR A 55 4.13 11.97 -0.57
N MET A 56 4.06 12.70 0.54
CA MET A 56 4.64 12.27 1.81
C MET A 56 4.02 10.97 2.32
N THR A 57 2.69 10.83 2.20
CA THR A 57 1.97 9.60 2.55
C THR A 57 2.47 8.43 1.71
N LEU A 58 2.61 8.59 0.39
CA LEU A 58 3.09 7.54 -0.51
C LEU A 58 4.53 7.10 -0.17
N ASN A 59 5.40 8.03 0.23
CA ASN A 59 6.73 7.69 0.73
C ASN A 59 6.66 6.82 2.01
N VAL A 60 5.82 7.19 2.97
CA VAL A 60 5.60 6.39 4.20
C VAL A 60 5.04 5.00 3.88
N VAL A 61 4.10 4.90 2.94
CA VAL A 61 3.58 3.62 2.44
C VAL A 61 4.72 2.76 1.90
N MET A 62 5.59 3.34 1.07
CA MET A 62 6.71 2.61 0.46
C MET A 62 7.64 2.03 1.52
N PHE A 63 8.03 2.82 2.53
CA PHE A 63 8.86 2.32 3.64
C PHE A 63 8.16 1.21 4.43
N ALA A 64 6.87 1.38 4.76
CA ALA A 64 6.10 0.37 5.47
C ALA A 64 5.98 -0.95 4.66
N LEU A 65 5.86 -0.86 3.33
CA LEU A 65 5.83 -2.02 2.43
C LEU A 65 7.19 -2.73 2.33
N ILE A 66 8.29 -1.98 2.28
CA ILE A 66 9.64 -2.54 2.31
C ILE A 66 9.86 -3.28 3.63
N TYR A 67 9.53 -2.66 4.76
CA TYR A 67 9.59 -3.30 6.08
C TYR A 67 8.72 -4.56 6.15
N LYS A 68 7.49 -4.48 5.62
CA LYS A 68 6.58 -5.62 5.49
C LYS A 68 7.22 -6.76 4.70
N LYS A 69 7.87 -6.45 3.57
CA LYS A 69 8.52 -7.46 2.72
C LYS A 69 9.71 -8.11 3.43
N ALA A 70 10.50 -7.33 4.17
CA ALA A 70 11.67 -7.83 4.89
C ALA A 70 11.32 -8.71 6.10
N ASN A 71 10.26 -8.35 6.84
CA ASN A 71 9.92 -8.99 8.12
C ASN A 71 8.71 -9.94 8.05
N ASN A 72 8.04 -9.99 6.90
CA ASN A 72 6.81 -10.73 6.61
C ASN A 72 5.57 -10.50 7.54
N PRO A 73 5.35 -9.35 8.21
CA PRO A 73 4.10 -9.10 8.92
C PRO A 73 2.92 -8.78 7.99
N GLY A 74 1.69 -8.81 8.51
CA GLY A 74 0.54 -8.16 7.85
C GLY A 74 0.65 -6.63 7.90
N TYR A 75 -0.07 -5.93 7.01
CA TYR A 75 -0.02 -4.46 6.85
C TYR A 75 -0.07 -3.66 8.17
N LYS A 76 -1.06 -3.93 9.03
CA LYS A 76 -1.22 -3.22 10.32
C LYS A 76 -0.04 -3.45 11.26
N LYS A 77 0.41 -4.71 11.33
CA LYS A 77 1.53 -5.13 12.18
C LYS A 77 2.85 -4.54 11.68
N ALA A 78 3.02 -4.45 10.36
CA ALA A 78 4.16 -3.79 9.73
C ALA A 78 4.26 -2.32 10.14
N LYS A 79 3.18 -1.55 9.95
CA LYS A 79 3.11 -0.14 10.35
C LYS A 79 3.44 0.05 11.84
N ARG A 80 2.80 -0.74 12.71
CA ARG A 80 2.98 -0.61 14.16
C ARG A 80 4.41 -0.90 14.61
N ARG A 81 5.03 -1.96 14.08
CA ARG A 81 6.42 -2.31 14.43
C ARG A 81 7.41 -1.29 13.89
N PHE A 82 7.22 -0.85 12.64
CA PHE A 82 8.03 0.19 12.05
C PHE A 82 7.98 1.49 12.88
N ASP A 83 6.79 1.95 13.28
CA ASP A 83 6.65 3.13 14.14
C ASP A 83 7.32 2.94 15.52
N LEU A 84 7.19 1.75 16.13
CA LEU A 84 7.85 1.45 17.41
C LEU A 84 9.38 1.47 17.30
N GLU A 85 9.94 0.83 16.28
CA GLU A 85 11.39 0.77 16.07
C GLU A 85 11.98 2.14 15.78
N ILE A 86 11.31 2.94 14.93
CA ILE A 86 11.73 4.33 14.67
C ILE A 86 11.69 5.17 15.95
N ARG A 87 10.64 5.03 16.79
CA ARG A 87 10.58 5.75 18.07
C ARG A 87 11.73 5.37 19.00
N ASN A 88 12.04 4.09 19.10
CA ASN A 88 13.15 3.64 19.94
C ASN A 88 14.48 4.21 19.44
N LEU A 89 14.73 4.19 18.12
CA LEU A 89 15.92 4.78 17.51
C LEU A 89 16.05 6.30 17.72
N LEU A 90 14.95 7.01 17.90
CA LEU A 90 14.94 8.46 18.13
C LEU A 90 15.09 8.84 19.61
N LEU A 91 14.88 7.89 20.52
CA LEU A 91 14.97 8.09 21.97
C LEU A 91 16.30 7.61 22.57
N GLU A 92 17.11 6.90 21.78
CA GLU A 92 18.53 6.61 22.02
C GLU A 92 19.41 7.78 21.56
#